data_AF-A0A0D0XAB8-F1
#
_entry.id   AF-A0A0D0XAB8-F1
#
_cell.length_a   1.000
_cell.length_b   1.000
_cell.length_c   1.000
_cell.angle_alpha   90.00
_cell.angle_beta   90.00
_cell.angle_gamma   90.00
#
_symmetry.space_group_name_H-M   'P 1'
#
loop_
_entity.id
_entity.type
_entity.pdbx_description
1 polymer ?
#
loop_
_entity_poly.entity_id
_entity_poly.type
_entity_poly.pdbx_seq_one_letter_code
_entity_poly.pdbx_strand_id
1 'polypeptide(L)' 'MTARRRDWCKSSRSSSNANCVEVRLGGDAVGVRDSKDVAGPALAFGPAAWGGFVAALKAGSAPGR' A
#
# COMPACT_ATOMS: atom_id res chain seq x y z
N MET A 1 -10.12 -1.40 -15.06
CA MET A 1 -9.24 -2.58 -15.24
C MET A 1 -8.60 -2.89 -13.89
N THR A 2 -8.96 -4.04 -13.34
CA THR A 2 -8.86 -4.41 -11.92
C THR A 2 -7.44 -4.80 -11.54
N ALA A 3 -6.83 -4.14 -10.55
CA ALA A 3 -5.50 -4.51 -10.06
C ALA A 3 -5.57 -5.83 -9.25
N ARG A 4 -5.50 -6.97 -9.95
CA ARG A 4 -5.23 -8.27 -9.34
C ARG A 4 -3.72 -8.42 -9.15
N ARG A 5 -3.13 -7.75 -8.18
CA ARG A 5 -1.71 -7.95 -7.85
C ARG A 5 -1.60 -8.76 -6.58
N ARG A 6 -1.53 -10.08 -6.77
CA ARG A 6 -1.25 -11.07 -5.71
C ARG A 6 0.20 -11.00 -5.22
N ASP A 7 1.08 -10.38 -6.01
CA ASP A 7 2.48 -10.14 -5.72
C ASP A 7 2.73 -8.68 -5.28
N TRP A 8 3.88 -8.46 -4.63
CA TRP A 8 4.33 -7.13 -4.22
C TRP A 8 4.52 -6.22 -5.43
N CYS A 9 3.82 -5.09 -5.44
CA CYS A 9 3.92 -4.08 -6.48
C CYS A 9 4.61 -2.84 -5.94
N LYS A 10 5.79 -2.55 -6.47
CA LYS A 10 6.48 -1.28 -6.25
C LYS A 10 5.81 -0.15 -7.02
N SER A 11 5.72 1.03 -6.41
CA SER A 11 5.24 2.23 -7.09
C SER A 11 6.19 2.64 -8.20
N SER A 12 5.66 3.03 -9.38
CA SER A 12 6.44 3.56 -10.50
C SER A 12 7.08 4.93 -10.22
N ARG A 13 6.70 5.59 -9.12
CA ARG A 13 7.30 6.86 -8.66
C ARG A 13 8.51 6.68 -7.74
N SER A 14 9.07 5.47 -7.71
CA SER A 14 10.23 5.14 -6.88
C SER A 14 11.53 5.60 -7.55
N SER A 15 12.15 6.66 -7.04
CA SER A 15 13.53 7.07 -7.39
C SER A 15 14.50 6.73 -6.25
N SER A 16 15.82 6.75 -6.48
CA SER A 16 16.80 6.28 -5.48
C SER A 16 16.76 7.05 -4.14
N ASN A 17 16.22 8.27 -4.15
CA ASN A 17 16.10 9.12 -2.97
C ASN A 17 14.65 9.29 -2.48
N ALA A 18 13.70 8.49 -2.99
CA ALA A 18 12.31 8.55 -2.56
C ALA A 18 12.00 7.54 -1.44
N ASN A 19 10.89 7.76 -0.71
CA ASN A 19 10.32 6.83 0.27
C ASN A 19 9.42 5.83 -0.47
N CYS A 20 10.06 4.80 -1.02
CA CYS A 20 9.41 3.85 -1.92
C CYS A 20 8.66 2.78 -1.11
N VAL A 21 7.37 2.61 -1.37
CA VAL A 21 6.55 1.57 -0.75
C VAL A 21 6.10 0.52 -1.78
N GLU A 22 5.95 -0.72 -1.33
CA GLU A 22 5.35 -1.81 -2.09
C GLU A 22 4.02 -2.22 -1.48
N VAL A 23 3.03 -2.53 -2.32
CA VAL A 23 1.70 -2.99 -1.89
C VAL A 23 1.39 -4.34 -2.49
N ARG A 24 0.85 -5.25 -1.68
CA ARG A 24 0.32 -6.56 -2.12
C ARG A 24 -1.18 -6.62 -1.82
N LEU A 25 -1.99 -6.87 -2.84
CA LEU A 25 -3.44 -7.05 -2.70
C LEU A 25 -3.74 -8.55 -2.61
N GLY A 26 -3.65 -9.10 -1.40
CA GLY A 26 -4.12 -10.45 -1.10
C GLY A 26 -5.64 -10.46 -0.93
N GLY A 27 -6.28 -11.60 -1.19
CA GLY A 27 -7.75 -11.73 -1.08
C GLY A 27 -8.28 -11.35 0.31
N ASP A 28 -7.56 -11.78 1.35
CA ASP A 28 -7.95 -11.57 2.75
C ASP A 28 -7.26 -10.37 3.41
N ALA A 29 -6.19 -9.85 2.82
CA ALA A 29 -5.41 -8.77 3.40
C ALA A 29 -4.60 -7.98 2.37
N VAL A 30 -4.46 -6.69 2.61
CA VAL A 30 -3.58 -5.78 1.88
C VAL A 30 -2.30 -5.57 2.68
N GLY A 31 -1.17 -5.99 2.12
CA GLY A 31 0.16 -5.79 2.69
C GLY A 31 0.79 -4.49 2.19
N VAL A 32 1.43 -3.73 3.06
CA VAL A 32 2.23 -2.54 2.73
C VAL A 32 3.58 -2.66 3.41
N ARG A 33 4.67 -2.49 2.65
CA ARG A 33 6.03 -2.48 3.21
C ARG A 33 6.89 -1.42 2.56
N ASP A 34 7.98 -1.09 3.24
CA ASP A 34 9.02 -0.25 2.67
C ASP A 34 9.85 -1.06 1.66
N SER A 35 10.13 -0.46 0.50
CA SER A 35 10.88 -1.12 -0.58
C SER A 35 12.37 -1.29 -0.25
N LYS A 36 12.90 -0.48 0.67
CA LYS A 36 14.30 -0.51 1.09
C LYS A 36 14.51 -1.50 2.24
N ASP A 37 13.46 -1.77 3.03
CA ASP A 37 13.44 -2.80 4.06
C ASP A 37 12.47 -3.95 3.74
N VAL A 38 12.86 -4.78 2.77
CA VAL A 38 12.07 -5.93 2.29
C VAL A 38 11.93 -7.02 3.36
N ALA A 39 12.89 -7.12 4.28
CA ALA A 39 12.92 -8.11 5.37
C ALA A 39 12.26 -7.59 6.66
N GLY A 40 12.02 -6.28 6.74
CA GLY A 40 11.35 -5.63 7.85
C GLY A 40 9.85 -5.92 7.95
N PRO A 41 9.21 -5.43 9.02
CA PRO A 41 7.79 -5.66 9.28
C PRO A 41 6.92 -4.99 8.21
N ALA A 42 5.96 -5.77 7.67
CA ALA A 42 4.93 -5.27 6.77
C ALA A 42 3.64 -4.95 7.54
N LEU A 43 3.00 -3.83 7.19
CA LEU A 43 1.66 -3.51 7.66
C LEU A 43 0.63 -4.35 6.91
N ALA A 44 -0.37 -4.88 7.60
CA ALA A 44 -1.45 -5.66 7.02
C ALA A 44 -2.80 -5.01 7.35
N PHE A 45 -3.60 -4.77 6.32
CA PHE A 45 -4.93 -4.16 6.44
C PHE A 45 -6.00 -5.11 5.90
N GLY A 46 -7.18 -5.12 6.52
CA GLY A 46 -8.35 -5.75 5.91
C GLY A 46 -8.80 -5.02 4.64
N PRO A 47 -9.45 -5.69 3.67
CA PRO A 47 -9.88 -5.06 2.41
C PRO A 47 -10.76 -3.82 2.59
N ALA A 48 -11.68 -3.86 3.58
CA ALA A 48 -12.56 -2.73 3.88
C ALA A 48 -11.80 -1.52 4.45
N ALA A 49 -10.88 -1.75 5.38
CA ALA A 49 -10.05 -0.69 5.96
C ALA A 49 -9.14 -0.04 4.90
N TRP A 50 -8.54 -0.85 4.03
CA TRP A 50 -7.76 -0.36 2.89
C TRP A 50 -8.60 0.48 1.94
N GLY A 51 -9.82 0.02 1.61
CA GLY A 51 -10.76 0.78 0.78
C GLY A 51 -11.12 2.13 1.38
N GLY A 52 -11.43 2.16 2.69
CA GLY A 52 -11.72 3.39 3.43
C GLY A 52 -10.54 4.35 3.43
N PHE A 53 -9.33 3.86 3.70
CA PHE A 53 -8.10 4.65 3.66
C PHE A 53 -7.87 5.30 2.29
N VAL A 54 -7.96 4.53 1.20
CA VAL A 54 -7.78 5.05 -0.16
C VAL A 54 -8.87 6.07 -0.53
N ALA A 55 -10.12 5.83 -0.11
CA ALA A 55 -11.22 6.77 -0.34
C ALA A 55 -10.98 8.10 0.41
N ALA A 56 -10.54 8.02 1.66
CA ALA A 56 -10.23 9.17 2.50
C ALA A 56 -9.08 10.02 1.90
N LEU A 57 -8.00 9.36 1.44
CA LEU A 57 -6.91 10.03 0.73
C LEU A 57 -7.37 10.73 -0.55
N LYS A 58 -8.23 10.09 -1.35
CA LYS A 58 -8.79 10.70 -2.57
C LYS A 58 -9.68 11.91 -2.28
N ALA A 59 -10.40 11.88 -1.15
CA ALA A 59 -11.23 12.98 -0.70
C ALA A 59 -10.41 14.14 -0.05
N GLY A 60 -9.08 14.04 0.00
CA GLY A 60 -8.22 15.01 0.69
C GLY A 60 -8.38 14.98 2.22
N SER A 61 -9.16 14.05 2.74
CA SER A 61 -9.36 13.81 4.16
C SER A 61 -8.48 12.62 4.56
N ALA A 62 -7.16 12.78 4.52
CA ALA A 62 -6.34 11.84 5.27
C ALA A 62 -6.81 11.93 6.74
N PRO A 63 -7.10 10.81 7.44
CA PRO A 63 -7.42 10.88 8.86
C PRO A 63 -6.28 11.62 9.55
N GLY A 64 -6.60 12.80 10.07
CA GLY A 64 -5.67 13.66 10.79
C GLY A 64 -5.04 12.85 11.91
N ARG A 65 -3.72 12.96 11.98
CA ARG A 65 -2.81 12.36 12.94
C ARG A 65 -3.27 12.47 14.40
#